data_AF-A0A259SF88-F1
#
_entry.id   AF-A0A259SF88-F1
#
_cell.length_a   1.000
_cell.length_b   1.000
_cell.length_c   1.000
_cell.angle_alpha   90.00
_cell.angle_beta   90.00
_cell.angle_gamma   90.00
#
_symmetry.space_group_name_H-M   'P 1'
#
loop_
_entity.id
_entity.type
_entity.pdbx_description
1 polymer ?
#
loop_
_entity_poly.entity_id
_entity_poly.type
_entity_poly.pdbx_seq_one_letter_code
_entity_poly.pdbx_strand_id
1 'polypeptide(L)' 'MEALHRFTTGEPLWRVHQAVFGVLALESDPIDPRL' A
#
# COMPACT_ATOMS: atom_id res chain seq x y z
N MET A 1 -4.09 -2.12 -6.91
CA MET A 1 -3.59 -3.25 -7.74
C MET A 1 -2.06 -3.31 -7.85
N GLU A 2 -1.34 -2.20 -7.68
CA GLU A 2 0.13 -2.14 -7.88
C GLU A 2 0.94 -3.14 -7.03
N ALA A 3 0.75 -3.17 -5.70
CA ALA A 3 1.50 -4.08 -4.83
C ALA A 3 1.32 -5.56 -5.20
N LEU A 4 0.08 -5.95 -5.54
CA LEU A 4 -0.24 -7.31 -5.95
C LEU A 4 0.41 -7.66 -7.30
N HIS A 5 0.39 -6.74 -8.26
CA HIS A 5 1.06 -6.94 -9.54
C HIS A 5 2.56 -7.21 -9.35
N ARG A 6 3.25 -6.33 -8.60
CA ARG A 6 4.69 -6.46 -8.30
C ARG A 6 5.02 -7.76 -7.54
N PHE A 7 4.14 -8.17 -6.63
CA PHE A 7 4.30 -9.43 -5.92
C PHE A 7 4.20 -10.63 -6.89
N THR A 8 3.18 -10.65 -7.75
CA THR A 8 2.97 -11.75 -8.70
C THR A 8 4.03 -11.84 -9.79
N THR A 9 4.69 -10.73 -10.13
CA THR A 9 5.80 -10.69 -11.10
C THR A 9 7.18 -10.94 -10.47
N GLY A 10 7.24 -11.19 -9.16
CA GLY A 10 8.48 -11.52 -8.45
C GLY A 10 9.43 -10.33 -8.25
N GLU A 11 8.91 -9.11 -8.21
CA GLU A 11 9.73 -7.94 -7.92
C GLU A 11 10.30 -7.97 -6.48
N PRO A 12 11.44 -7.29 -6.24
CA PRO A 12 12.00 -7.19 -4.89
C PRO A 12 10.98 -6.66 -3.88
N LEU A 13 10.96 -7.25 -2.68
CA LEU A 13 9.99 -6.92 -1.63
C LEU A 13 9.96 -5.43 -1.28
N TRP A 14 11.08 -4.71 -1.37
CA TRP A 14 11.09 -3.26 -1.11
C TRP A 14 10.19 -2.47 -2.09
N ARG A 15 10.05 -2.91 -3.35
CA ARG A 15 9.14 -2.30 -4.34
C ARG A 15 7.69 -2.65 -4.08
N VAL A 16 7.42 -3.85 -3.57
CA VAL A 16 6.08 -4.26 -3.13
C VAL A 16 5.66 -3.42 -1.92
N HIS A 17 6.53 -3.33 -0.90
CA HIS A 17 6.27 -2.60 0.32
C HIS A 17 6.13 -1.09 0.11
N GLN A 18 6.86 -0.51 -0.84
CA GLN A 18 6.67 0.89 -1.21
C GLN A 18 5.21 1.19 -1.61
N ALA A 19 4.60 0.32 -2.42
CA ALA A 19 3.21 0.49 -2.83
C ALA A 19 2.22 0.28 -1.67
N VAL A 20 2.48 -0.68 -0.77
CA VAL A 20 1.66 -0.92 0.43
C VAL A 20 1.72 0.27 1.39
N PHE A 21 2.92 0.76 1.69
CA PHE A 21 3.11 1.88 2.62
C PHE A 21 2.60 3.20 2.06
N GLY A 22 2.60 3.37 0.74
CA GLY A 22 1.91 4.50 0.11
C GLY A 22 0.42 4.53 0.44
N VAL A 23 -0.27 3.37 0.42
CA VAL A 23 -1.68 3.29 0.83
C VAL A 23 -1.84 3.59 2.32
N LEU A 24 -1.02 2.98 3.18
CA LEU A 24 -1.10 3.25 4.62
C LEU A 24 -0.89 4.73 4.94
N ALA A 25 0.02 5.41 4.23
CA ALA A 25 0.24 6.84 4.39
C ALA A 25 -1.00 7.67 4.02
N LEU A 26 -1.75 7.28 2.99
CA LEU A 26 -3.00 7.97 2.60
C LEU A 26 -4.13 7.74 3.63
N GLU A 27 -4.18 6.55 4.22
CA GLU A 27 -5.18 6.19 5.25
C GLU A 27 -4.80 6.68 6.66
N SER A 28 -3.66 7.38 6.82
CA SER A 28 -3.16 7.80 8.14
C SER A 28 -3.87 9.04 8.69
N ASP A 29 -4.59 9.77 7.86
CA ASP A 29 -5.33 10.94 8.31
C ASP A 29 -6.54 10.50 9.16
N PRO A 30 -6.77 11.13 10.34
CA PRO A 30 -7.90 10.78 11.18
C PRO A 30 -9.22 11.00 10.44
N ILE A 31 -10.03 9.96 10.36
CA ILE A 31 -11.37 10.01 9.78
C ILE A 31 -12.39 10.04 10.93
N ASP A 32 -13.51 10.77 10.76
CA ASP A 32 -14.57 10.82 11.77
C ASP A 32 -15.04 9.37 12.05
N PRO A 33 -15.02 8.89 13.31
CA PRO A 33 -15.42 7.52 13.64
C PRO A 33 -16.91 7.21 13.41
N ARG A 34 -17.70 8.20 12.96
CA ARG A 34 -19.12 8.07 12.62
C ARG A 34 -19.38 7.98 11.10
N LEU A 35 -18.35 8.15 10.27
CA LEU A 35 -18.35 7.74 8.86
C LEU A 35 -18.19 6.22 8.77
#